data_AF-A0A7J7LXL8-F1
#
_entry.id   AF-A0A7J7LXL8-F1
#
_cell.length_a   1.000
_cell.length_b   1.000
_cell.length_c   1.000
_cell.angle_alpha   90.00
_cell.angle_beta   90.00
_cell.angle_gamma   90.00
#
_symmetry.space_group_name_H-M   'P 1'
#
loop_
_entity.id
_entity.type
_entity.pdbx_description
1 polymer ?
#
loop_
_entity_poly.entity_id
_entity_poly.type
_entity_poly.pdbx_seq_one_letter_code
_entity_poly.pdbx_strand_id
1 'polypeptide(L)'
;MLHHDLPVTFFSDRQKGLISAAETVFPNGNQRFCMRHIYSNFKKQHKGKALENIVWRIARAYTVVEHRRCMKKLKKLSDGAWSWMKAIPFNLWSRAYFDHTAKCEHLTNNLSESFNSWMTGLRDLPVCQFVEKFHLKIVTLMFDRRKKAREWSVDDVVPRAKKLHESHKAEYQKYIYRGVIDSELGITSNIWSVETIHSRWVVNLDSRTCECMVWQLSGMPCVNASLLIDKQRWNWGSYIDTYKDHITPFSHMSTWDNVQSPSPQLGLDVAHLKKKIESHSLEKLCYEAQILRDRAFLQRALSFYKLMVVWLVGVVGGYKIPLPPTCPMEFACMPEHFVEDAFELLIFASQTPKALDGFLLDDFLNFIIMFMVSPEYIRNPYLRAKMVEVLNCWMPHRRGSASTASLFELHQLSLQYLIHNILKLYVEIEFTGSHTQFYDNFNILHNIVDLLEYLWQIPSHRKAWKQIAKEKEKGEYLNF
;
A
#
# COMPACT_ATOMS: atom_id res chain seq x y z
N MET A 1 -11.08 -19.26 10.64
CA MET A 1 -9.77 -18.66 10.98
C MET A 1 -9.81 -17.15 11.26
N LEU A 2 -10.94 -16.44 11.16
CA LEU A 2 -10.99 -14.98 11.40
C LEU A 2 -11.88 -14.55 12.58
N HIS A 3 -12.41 -15.49 13.36
CA HIS A 3 -13.00 -15.14 14.67
C HIS A 3 -11.88 -15.01 15.69
N HIS A 4 -11.79 -13.84 16.30
CA HIS A 4 -10.94 -13.57 17.44
C HIS A 4 -11.84 -13.29 18.64
N ASP A 5 -11.66 -14.02 19.74
CA ASP A 5 -12.55 -13.94 20.90
C ASP A 5 -12.48 -12.58 21.63
N LEU A 6 -11.43 -11.80 21.36
CA LEU A 6 -11.24 -10.46 21.92
C LEU A 6 -11.45 -9.36 20.86
N PRO A 7 -11.96 -8.18 21.26
CA PRO A 7 -12.09 -7.02 20.38
C PRO A 7 -10.75 -6.64 19.73
N VAL A 8 -10.74 -6.53 18.40
CA VAL A 8 -9.56 -6.13 17.63
C VAL A 8 -9.62 -4.63 17.34
N THR A 9 -8.48 -3.95 17.41
CA THR A 9 -8.37 -2.53 17.01
C THR A 9 -7.50 -2.39 15.78
N PHE A 10 -8.05 -1.80 14.72
CA PHE A 10 -7.37 -1.53 13.47
C PHE A 10 -6.84 -0.09 13.46
N PHE A 11 -5.56 0.07 13.14
CA PHE A 11 -4.91 1.38 13.04
C PHE A 11 -4.46 1.63 11.60
N SER A 12 -5.07 2.60 10.90
CA SER A 12 -4.87 2.79 9.45
C SER A 12 -4.59 4.24 9.04
N ASP A 13 -4.18 4.44 7.79
CA ASP A 13 -3.99 5.74 7.14
C ASP A 13 -5.27 6.30 6.49
N ARG A 14 -6.42 5.63 6.70
CA ARG A 14 -7.75 5.99 6.18
C ARG A 14 -7.92 5.77 4.66
N GLN A 15 -7.24 4.78 4.08
CA GLN A 15 -7.55 4.33 2.72
C GLN A 15 -8.98 3.77 2.62
N LYS A 16 -9.73 4.20 1.59
CA LYS A 16 -11.17 3.95 1.46
C LYS A 16 -11.55 2.45 1.42
N GLY A 17 -10.75 1.61 0.76
CA GLY A 17 -11.02 0.17 0.66
C GLY A 17 -10.79 -0.60 1.96
N LEU A 18 -9.86 -0.14 2.79
CA LEU A 18 -9.46 -0.87 4.01
C LEU A 18 -10.52 -0.78 5.12
N ILE A 19 -11.21 0.37 5.23
CA ILE A 19 -12.24 0.59 6.26
C ILE A 19 -13.42 -0.36 6.03
N SER A 20 -13.95 -0.41 4.81
CA SER A 20 -15.07 -1.28 4.45
C SER A 20 -14.73 -2.76 4.63
N ALA A 21 -13.53 -3.17 4.21
CA ALA A 21 -13.08 -4.55 4.41
C ALA A 21 -12.97 -4.92 5.89
N ALA A 22 -12.41 -4.03 6.73
CA ALA A 22 -12.28 -4.28 8.16
C ALA A 22 -13.65 -4.35 8.85
N GLU A 23 -14.60 -3.49 8.51
CA GLU A 23 -15.97 -3.55 9.04
C GLU A 23 -16.73 -4.80 8.60
N THR A 24 -16.49 -5.27 7.37
CA THR A 24 -17.12 -6.49 6.85
C THR A 24 -16.61 -7.75 7.57
N VAL A 25 -15.29 -7.84 7.77
CA VAL A 25 -14.67 -9.04 8.37
C VAL A 25 -14.69 -8.99 9.90
N PHE A 26 -14.58 -7.80 10.50
CA PHE A 26 -14.54 -7.57 11.93
C PHE A 26 -15.55 -6.48 12.34
N PRO A 27 -16.86 -6.79 12.33
CA PRO A 27 -17.91 -5.80 12.60
C PRO A 27 -17.85 -5.20 14.00
N ASN A 28 -17.27 -5.93 14.97
CA ASN A 28 -17.06 -5.47 16.34
C ASN A 28 -15.66 -4.86 16.56
N GLY A 29 -14.89 -4.67 15.48
CA GLY A 29 -13.54 -4.14 15.54
C GLY A 29 -13.53 -2.62 15.71
N ASN A 30 -12.69 -2.11 16.62
CA ASN A 30 -12.48 -0.67 16.76
C ASN A 30 -11.59 -0.15 15.62
N GLN A 31 -11.88 1.05 15.13
CA GLN A 31 -11.08 1.73 14.10
C GLN A 31 -10.35 2.94 14.69
N ARG A 32 -9.10 3.13 14.28
CA ARG A 32 -8.29 4.30 14.60
C ARG A 32 -7.52 4.75 13.37
N PHE A 33 -7.44 6.06 13.19
CA PHE A 33 -6.77 6.71 12.08
C PHE A 33 -5.49 7.37 12.55
N CYS A 34 -4.46 7.25 11.73
CA CYS A 34 -3.17 7.86 11.95
C CYS A 34 -3.30 9.39 11.95
N MET A 35 -3.07 10.01 13.12
CA MET A 35 -3.14 11.45 13.31
C MET A 35 -2.14 12.20 12.41
N ARG A 36 -1.00 11.59 12.09
CA ARG A 36 -0.03 12.18 11.14
C ARG A 36 -0.63 12.35 9.74
N HIS A 37 -1.41 11.37 9.26
CA HIS A 37 -2.10 11.46 7.97
C HIS A 37 -3.26 12.45 8.00
N ILE A 38 -4.07 12.44 9.08
CA ILE A 38 -5.11 13.45 9.30
C ILE A 38 -4.52 14.86 9.27
N TYR A 39 -3.43 15.08 10.01
CA TYR A 39 -2.75 16.37 10.05
C TYR A 39 -2.14 16.75 8.69
N SER A 40 -1.60 15.78 7.94
CA SER A 40 -1.07 16.04 6.59
C SER A 40 -2.14 16.53 5.61
N ASN A 41 -3.39 16.08 5.75
CA ASN A 41 -4.51 16.60 4.98
C ASN A 41 -5.01 17.94 5.52
N PHE A 42 -5.10 18.09 6.84
CA PHE A 42 -5.46 19.35 7.50
C PHE A 42 -4.54 20.51 7.08
N LYS A 43 -3.22 20.30 7.12
CA LYS A 43 -2.22 21.35 6.83
C LYS A 43 -2.25 21.87 5.39
N LYS A 44 -2.88 21.14 4.45
CA LYS A 44 -3.08 21.60 3.06
C LYS A 44 -3.98 22.83 3.02
N GLN A 45 -5.02 22.85 3.85
CA GLN A 45 -6.02 23.93 3.92
C GLN A 45 -5.80 24.89 5.09
N HIS A 46 -5.22 24.41 6.20
CA HIS A 46 -5.06 25.16 7.43
C HIS A 46 -3.59 25.19 7.86
N LYS A 47 -2.87 26.24 7.46
CA LYS A 47 -1.45 26.42 7.74
C LYS A 47 -1.21 27.24 9.00
N GLY A 48 -0.11 26.98 9.71
CA GLY A 48 0.36 27.80 10.82
C GLY A 48 0.73 27.01 12.07
N LYS A 49 1.81 27.42 12.75
CA LYS A 49 2.35 26.67 13.89
C LYS A 49 1.42 26.66 15.10
N ALA A 50 0.64 27.73 15.31
CA ALA A 50 -0.35 27.78 16.37
C ALA A 50 -1.46 26.73 16.18
N LEU A 51 -1.93 26.55 14.94
CA LEU A 51 -2.92 25.53 14.59
C LEU A 51 -2.33 24.12 14.73
N GLU A 52 -1.10 23.90 14.26
CA GLU A 52 -0.38 22.65 14.47
C GLU A 52 -0.33 22.25 15.95
N ASN A 53 0.15 23.17 16.79
CA ASN A 53 0.36 22.91 18.21
C ASN A 53 -0.97 22.59 18.92
N ILE A 54 -2.04 23.32 18.62
CA ILE A 54 -3.33 23.06 19.28
C ILE A 54 -3.97 21.76 18.76
N VAL A 55 -3.88 21.45 17.46
CA VAL A 55 -4.43 20.22 16.88
C VAL A 55 -3.75 18.98 17.46
N TRP A 56 -2.41 19.00 17.54
CA TRP A 56 -1.69 17.90 18.20
C TRP A 56 -1.99 17.80 19.68
N ARG A 57 -2.21 18.92 20.38
CA ARG A 57 -2.64 18.92 21.78
C ARG A 57 -4.04 18.32 21.95
N ILE A 58 -4.96 18.57 21.03
CA ILE A 58 -6.30 17.98 21.04
C ILE A 58 -6.20 16.46 20.85
N ALA A 59 -5.43 15.99 19.86
CA ALA A 59 -5.26 14.57 19.60
C ALA A 59 -4.61 13.83 20.80
N ARG A 60 -3.64 14.47 21.47
CA ARG A 60 -2.88 13.92 22.61
C ARG A 60 -3.59 13.97 23.95
N ALA A 61 -4.67 14.74 24.08
CA ALA A 61 -5.40 14.86 25.34
C ALA A 61 -5.93 13.49 25.79
N TYR A 62 -5.68 13.11 27.04
CA TYR A 62 -6.20 11.87 27.61
C TYR A 62 -7.62 12.02 28.16
N THR A 63 -7.99 13.22 28.61
CA THR A 63 -9.31 13.48 29.18
C THR A 63 -10.20 14.25 28.21
N VAL A 64 -11.51 13.93 28.24
CA VAL A 64 -12.54 14.65 27.48
C VAL A 64 -12.59 16.13 27.87
N VAL A 65 -12.30 16.45 29.14
CA VAL A 65 -12.26 17.83 29.64
C VAL A 65 -11.14 18.63 28.97
N GLU A 66 -9.90 18.11 28.94
CA GLU A 66 -8.81 18.79 28.25
C GLU A 66 -9.07 18.88 26.75
N HIS A 67 -9.56 17.81 26.13
CA HIS A 67 -9.92 17.80 24.71
C HIS A 67 -10.91 18.92 24.37
N ARG A 68 -12.04 19.00 25.10
CA ARG A 68 -13.06 20.04 24.90
C ARG A 68 -12.49 21.45 25.10
N ARG A 69 -11.63 21.64 26.11
CA ARG A 69 -10.95 22.92 26.34
C ARG A 69 -10.08 23.32 25.15
N CYS A 70 -9.30 22.39 24.59
CA CYS A 70 -8.47 22.68 23.43
C CYS A 70 -9.29 22.87 22.15
N MET A 71 -10.40 22.13 21.95
CA MET A 71 -11.33 22.37 20.84
C MET A 71 -11.95 23.77 20.89
N LYS A 72 -12.31 24.26 22.08
CA LYS A 72 -12.76 25.66 22.25
C LYS A 72 -11.68 26.67 21.86
N LYS A 73 -10.41 26.40 22.20
CA LYS A 73 -9.28 27.25 21.79
C LYS A 73 -9.06 27.23 20.28
N LEU A 74 -9.14 26.05 19.65
CA LEU A 74 -9.06 25.93 18.19
C LEU A 74 -10.17 26.74 17.50
N LYS A 75 -11.41 26.67 17.98
CA LYS A 75 -12.52 27.47 17.44
C LYS A 75 -12.26 28.97 17.48
N LYS A 76 -11.67 29.46 18.58
CA LYS A 76 -11.27 30.87 18.71
C LYS A 76 -10.15 31.27 17.75
N LEU A 77 -9.23 30.34 17.43
CA LEU A 77 -8.11 30.60 16.50
C LEU A 77 -8.57 30.55 15.04
N SER A 78 -9.44 29.60 14.69
CA SER A 78 -10.01 29.46 13.35
C SER A 78 -11.24 28.57 13.40
N ASP A 79 -12.39 29.14 13.06
CA ASP A 79 -13.66 28.40 13.02
C ASP A 79 -13.65 27.33 11.91
N GLY A 80 -13.06 27.65 10.75
CA GLY A 80 -12.88 26.70 9.64
C GLY A 80 -12.04 25.48 10.05
N ALA A 81 -10.91 25.70 10.72
CA ALA A 81 -10.08 24.60 11.23
C ALA A 81 -10.79 23.75 12.28
N TRP A 82 -11.59 24.38 13.15
CA TRP A 82 -12.43 23.68 14.13
C TRP A 82 -13.49 22.81 13.44
N SER A 83 -14.18 23.36 12.44
CA SER A 83 -15.20 22.64 11.67
C SER A 83 -14.61 21.41 10.97
N TRP A 84 -13.43 21.58 10.34
CA TRP A 84 -12.71 20.49 9.68
C TRP A 84 -12.37 19.35 10.65
N MET A 85 -11.81 19.66 11.83
CA MET A 85 -11.46 18.64 12.82
C MET A 85 -12.69 17.98 13.43
N LYS A 86 -13.79 18.72 13.61
CA LYS A 86 -15.05 18.20 14.13
C LYS A 86 -15.76 17.24 13.15
N ALA A 87 -15.52 17.37 11.85
CA ALA A 87 -16.11 16.50 10.84
C ALA A 87 -15.63 15.05 10.93
N ILE A 88 -14.47 14.79 11.57
CA ILE A 88 -13.96 13.44 11.80
C ILE A 88 -14.34 12.99 13.22
N PRO A 89 -15.07 11.88 13.40
CA PRO A 89 -15.44 11.36 14.72
C PRO A 89 -14.22 11.23 15.65
N PHE A 90 -14.33 11.76 16.87
CA PHE A 90 -13.17 11.90 17.77
C PHE A 90 -12.60 10.55 18.24
N ASN A 91 -13.44 9.53 18.37
CA ASN A 91 -13.04 8.16 18.71
C ASN A 91 -12.10 7.54 17.66
N LEU A 92 -12.03 8.10 16.45
CA LEU A 92 -11.14 7.61 15.41
C LEU A 92 -9.75 8.23 15.47
N TRP A 93 -9.51 9.35 16.17
CA TRP A 93 -8.20 10.03 16.10
C TRP A 93 -7.71 10.71 17.39
N SER A 94 -8.53 10.80 18.43
CA SER A 94 -8.15 11.42 19.71
C SER A 94 -8.12 10.40 20.84
N ARG A 95 -7.03 10.41 21.61
CA ARG A 95 -6.83 9.54 22.78
C ARG A 95 -7.98 9.61 23.79
N ALA A 96 -8.55 10.80 23.98
CA ALA A 96 -9.63 11.04 24.95
C ALA A 96 -10.91 10.25 24.66
N TYR A 97 -11.07 9.69 23.46
CA TYR A 97 -12.24 8.93 23.03
C TYR A 97 -11.90 7.55 22.51
N PHE A 98 -10.64 7.12 22.63
CA PHE A 98 -10.25 5.77 22.25
C PHE A 98 -10.82 4.77 23.24
N ASP A 99 -11.24 3.62 22.71
CA ASP A 99 -11.52 2.46 23.53
C ASP A 99 -10.26 1.99 24.30
N HIS A 100 -10.46 1.46 25.50
CA HIS A 100 -9.40 1.09 26.43
C HIS A 100 -9.03 -0.40 26.37
N THR A 101 -9.65 -1.22 25.51
CA THR A 101 -9.36 -2.67 25.44
C THR A 101 -7.99 -2.95 24.85
N ALA A 102 -7.59 -2.23 23.80
CA ALA A 102 -6.32 -2.46 23.09
C ALA A 102 -5.06 -2.01 23.86
N LYS A 103 -5.21 -1.31 24.99
CA LYS A 103 -4.10 -0.78 25.81
C LYS A 103 -2.98 -0.14 24.98
N CYS A 104 -3.39 0.68 24.02
CA CYS A 104 -2.51 1.35 23.08
C CYS A 104 -2.85 2.84 23.03
N GLU A 105 -1.89 3.67 23.40
CA GLU A 105 -2.04 5.13 23.36
C GLU A 105 -1.46 5.76 22.08
N HIS A 106 -1.00 4.95 21.11
CA HIS A 106 -0.36 5.48 19.91
C HIS A 106 -1.36 6.26 19.04
N LEU A 107 -0.88 7.38 18.50
CA LEU A 107 -1.63 8.28 17.60
C LEU A 107 -1.10 8.26 16.17
N THR A 108 0.03 7.58 15.93
CA THR A 108 0.67 7.53 14.62
C THR A 108 0.96 6.10 14.24
N ASN A 109 0.94 5.83 12.94
CA ASN A 109 1.23 4.52 12.37
C ASN A 109 2.75 4.30 12.22
N ASN A 110 3.53 4.72 13.22
CA ASN A 110 4.99 4.66 13.17
C ASN A 110 5.49 3.22 13.01
N LEU A 111 4.76 2.23 13.53
CA LEU A 111 5.11 0.82 13.41
C LEU A 111 5.08 0.38 11.95
N SER A 112 3.97 0.66 11.23
CA SER A 112 3.88 0.32 9.81
C SER A 112 4.85 1.16 8.96
N GLU A 113 5.05 2.45 9.27
CA GLU A 113 6.04 3.29 8.58
C GLU A 113 7.47 2.73 8.75
N SER A 114 7.82 2.29 9.97
CA SER A 114 9.13 1.71 10.27
C SER A 114 9.33 0.36 9.59
N PHE A 115 8.30 -0.50 9.60
CA PHE A 115 8.32 -1.76 8.85
C PHE A 115 8.44 -1.50 7.35
N ASN A 116 7.69 -0.52 6.84
CA ASN A 116 7.72 -0.17 5.44
C ASN A 116 9.11 0.27 5.00
N SER A 117 9.76 1.14 5.78
CA SER A 117 11.14 1.55 5.56
C SER A 117 12.12 0.39 5.66
N TRP A 118 11.90 -0.54 6.60
CA TRP A 118 12.72 -1.72 6.76
C TRP A 118 12.59 -2.69 5.57
N MET A 119 11.43 -2.69 4.89
CA MET A 119 11.17 -3.49 3.69
C MET A 119 11.56 -2.81 2.38
N THR A 120 11.97 -1.55 2.39
CA THR A 120 12.41 -0.84 1.19
C THR A 120 13.56 -1.59 0.51
N GLY A 121 13.49 -1.71 -0.83
CA GLY A 121 14.46 -2.45 -1.64
C GLY A 121 14.30 -3.97 -1.66
N LEU A 122 13.41 -4.56 -0.85
CA LEU A 122 13.02 -5.97 -0.99
C LEU A 122 11.81 -6.17 -1.89
N ARG A 123 10.86 -5.22 -1.86
CA ARG A 123 9.54 -5.38 -2.48
C ARG A 123 9.60 -5.56 -4.00
N ASP A 124 10.64 -5.05 -4.63
CA ASP A 124 10.82 -5.06 -6.08
C ASP A 124 11.62 -6.28 -6.56
N LEU A 125 11.98 -7.19 -5.65
CA LEU A 125 12.75 -8.39 -5.96
C LEU A 125 11.83 -9.53 -6.46
N PRO A 126 12.34 -10.43 -7.32
CA PRO A 126 11.66 -11.69 -7.62
C PRO A 126 11.35 -12.47 -6.34
N VAL A 127 10.22 -13.19 -6.32
CA VAL A 127 9.67 -13.86 -5.12
C VAL A 127 10.72 -14.68 -4.37
N CYS A 128 11.52 -15.49 -5.07
CA CYS A 128 12.55 -16.31 -4.44
C CYS A 128 13.61 -15.47 -3.70
N GLN A 129 14.08 -14.38 -4.32
CA GLN A 129 15.05 -13.46 -3.71
C GLN A 129 14.43 -12.64 -2.58
N PHE A 130 13.16 -12.27 -2.71
CA PHE A 130 12.41 -11.61 -1.65
C PHE A 130 12.37 -12.48 -0.40
N VAL A 131 11.96 -13.75 -0.53
CA VAL A 131 11.84 -14.69 0.61
C VAL A 131 13.18 -14.89 1.30
N GLU A 132 14.25 -15.14 0.52
CA GLU A 132 15.60 -15.34 1.07
C GLU A 132 16.10 -14.11 1.84
N LYS A 133 16.03 -12.92 1.23
CA LYS A 133 16.51 -11.69 1.88
C LYS A 133 15.61 -11.27 3.05
N PHE A 134 14.31 -11.52 2.98
CA PHE A 134 13.38 -11.27 4.09
C PHE A 134 13.72 -12.17 5.28
N HIS A 135 13.97 -13.46 5.01
CA HIS A 135 14.40 -14.41 6.03
C HIS A 135 15.68 -13.95 6.72
N LEU A 136 16.72 -13.58 5.95
CA LEU A 136 17.98 -13.05 6.51
C LEU A 136 17.74 -11.82 7.39
N LYS A 137 16.93 -10.87 6.93
CA LYS A 137 16.57 -9.68 7.71
C LYS A 137 15.89 -10.01 9.03
N ILE A 138 14.92 -10.94 9.02
CA ILE A 138 14.25 -11.40 10.24
C ILE A 138 15.25 -12.08 11.18
N VAL A 139 16.09 -12.99 10.69
CA VAL A 139 17.08 -13.71 11.50
C VAL A 139 18.06 -12.74 12.16
N THR A 140 18.61 -11.78 11.43
CA THR A 140 19.50 -10.74 11.98
C THR A 140 18.78 -9.91 13.05
N LEU A 141 17.56 -9.43 12.75
CA LEU A 141 16.77 -8.66 13.71
C LEU A 141 16.52 -9.42 15.02
N MET A 142 16.18 -10.71 14.90
CA MET A 142 15.93 -11.56 16.05
C MET A 142 17.20 -11.88 16.83
N PHE A 143 18.33 -12.11 16.14
CA PHE A 143 19.63 -12.29 16.77
C PHE A 143 20.03 -11.08 17.61
N ASP A 144 19.93 -9.88 17.05
CA ASP A 144 20.26 -8.63 17.77
C ASP A 144 19.35 -8.41 18.98
N ARG A 145 18.05 -8.71 18.84
CA ARG A 145 17.08 -8.65 19.95
C ARG A 145 17.43 -9.63 21.06
N ARG A 146 17.79 -10.88 20.73
CA ARG A 146 18.24 -11.87 21.72
C ARG A 146 19.49 -11.42 22.44
N LYS A 147 20.48 -10.89 21.71
CA LYS A 147 21.72 -10.39 22.31
C LYS A 147 21.42 -9.33 23.37
N LYS A 148 20.54 -8.37 23.06
CA LYS A 148 20.10 -7.33 24.00
C LYS A 148 19.30 -7.91 25.16
N ALA A 149 18.38 -8.84 24.90
CA ALA A 149 17.55 -9.44 25.94
C ALA A 149 18.36 -10.26 26.96
N ARG A 150 19.51 -10.83 26.57
CA ARG A 150 20.43 -11.53 27.51
C ARG A 150 21.02 -10.60 28.58
N GLU A 151 21.05 -9.30 28.33
CA GLU A 151 21.51 -8.29 29.29
C GLU A 151 20.41 -7.93 30.30
N TRP A 152 19.19 -8.47 30.15
CA TRP A 152 18.04 -8.16 30.98
C TRP A 152 17.90 -9.17 32.12
N SER A 153 17.51 -8.69 33.30
CA SER A 153 17.21 -9.54 34.46
C SER A 153 15.84 -10.22 34.26
N VAL A 154 15.75 -11.51 34.59
CA VAL A 154 14.58 -12.38 34.29
C VAL A 154 13.29 -11.90 34.95
N ASP A 155 13.36 -11.37 36.17
CA ASP A 155 12.18 -10.93 36.94
C ASP A 155 11.93 -9.42 36.88
N ASP A 156 12.52 -8.74 35.88
CA ASP A 156 12.52 -7.28 35.81
C ASP A 156 11.83 -6.77 34.54
N VAL A 157 11.23 -5.58 34.65
CA VAL A 157 10.51 -4.97 33.52
C VAL A 157 11.50 -4.55 32.42
N VAL A 158 11.00 -4.51 31.18
CA VAL A 158 11.83 -4.13 30.03
C VAL A 158 12.46 -2.74 30.22
N PRO A 159 13.67 -2.46 29.69
CA PRO A 159 14.39 -1.20 29.95
C PRO A 159 13.60 0.07 29.64
N ARG A 160 12.69 0.02 28.66
CA ARG A 160 11.80 1.14 28.34
C ARG A 160 10.78 1.42 29.46
N ALA A 161 10.24 0.37 30.06
CA ALA A 161 9.31 0.47 31.18
C ALA A 161 10.03 0.96 32.45
N LYS A 162 11.27 0.51 32.70
CA LYS A 162 12.14 1.04 33.77
C LYS A 162 12.35 2.55 33.64
N LYS A 163 12.78 3.00 32.46
CA LYS A 163 12.99 4.43 32.18
C LYS A 163 11.72 5.25 32.36
N LEU A 164 10.56 4.69 32.01
CA LEU A 164 9.27 5.34 32.25
C LEU A 164 9.01 5.48 33.76
N HIS A 165 9.17 4.39 34.52
CA HIS A 165 9.00 4.42 35.98
C HIS A 165 9.96 5.42 36.64
N GLU A 166 11.24 5.40 36.30
CA GLU A 166 12.25 6.37 36.77
C GLU A 166 11.84 7.83 36.46
N SER A 167 11.30 8.08 35.26
CA SER A 167 10.78 9.41 34.91
C SER A 167 9.59 9.83 35.78
N HIS A 168 8.69 8.90 36.10
CA HIS A 168 7.60 9.16 37.04
C HIS A 168 8.15 9.46 38.43
N LYS A 169 9.18 8.72 38.89
CA LYS A 169 9.84 8.96 40.18
C LYS A 169 10.39 10.37 40.28
N ALA A 170 11.02 10.88 39.21
CA ALA A 170 11.51 12.26 39.19
C ALA A 170 10.36 13.29 39.23
N GLU A 171 9.23 12.99 38.59
CA GLU A 171 8.10 13.90 38.47
C GLU A 171 7.26 14.00 39.75
N TYR A 172 6.89 12.87 40.36
CA TYR A 172 5.94 12.85 41.47
C TYR A 172 6.53 13.32 42.80
N GLN A 173 7.83 13.66 42.88
CA GLN A 173 8.47 14.10 44.14
C GLN A 173 7.75 15.29 44.81
N LYS A 174 7.03 16.08 44.02
CA LYS A 174 6.29 17.26 44.46
C LYS A 174 4.79 17.01 44.68
N TYR A 175 4.33 15.78 44.47
CA TYR A 175 2.91 15.43 44.50
C TYR A 175 2.51 15.06 45.92
N ILE A 176 1.28 15.41 46.30
CA ILE A 176 0.69 15.08 47.61
C ILE A 176 -0.37 14.03 47.39
N TYR A 177 -0.51 13.06 48.29
CA TYR A 177 -1.57 12.06 48.20
C TYR A 177 -2.28 11.87 49.53
N ARG A 178 -3.59 11.56 49.48
CA ARG A 178 -4.46 11.33 50.64
C ARG A 178 -5.39 10.16 50.36
N GLY A 179 -5.67 9.32 51.35
CA GLY A 179 -6.68 8.27 51.23
C GLY A 179 -8.07 8.89 51.04
N VAL A 180 -8.90 8.28 50.21
CA VAL A 180 -10.31 8.68 50.08
C VAL A 180 -11.13 7.88 51.08
N ILE A 181 -11.89 8.56 51.94
CA ILE A 181 -12.84 7.92 52.84
C ILE A 181 -14.19 7.94 52.14
N ASP A 182 -14.70 6.78 51.77
CA ASP A 182 -16.08 6.61 51.33
C ASP A 182 -17.00 6.70 52.55
N SER A 183 -17.93 7.65 52.53
CA SER A 183 -18.88 7.92 53.60
C SER A 183 -19.96 6.85 53.77
N GLU A 184 -20.17 5.99 52.76
CA GLU A 184 -21.17 4.90 52.80
C GLU A 184 -20.55 3.54 53.14
N LEU A 185 -19.30 3.30 52.75
CA LEU A 185 -18.67 1.97 52.85
C LEU A 185 -17.57 1.82 53.91
N GLY A 186 -17.12 2.92 54.54
CA GLY A 186 -16.08 2.87 55.56
C GLY A 186 -14.74 2.37 55.01
N ILE A 187 -13.90 3.28 54.52
CA ILE A 187 -12.58 3.00 53.92
C ILE A 187 -12.67 2.04 52.71
N THR A 188 -12.74 2.60 51.51
CA THR A 188 -12.42 1.84 50.30
C THR A 188 -10.91 1.62 50.27
N SER A 189 -10.46 0.40 50.58
CA SER A 189 -9.04 0.03 50.45
C SER A 189 -8.54 0.42 49.06
N ASN A 190 -7.36 1.04 48.99
CA ASN A 190 -6.63 1.34 47.74
C ASN A 190 -7.21 2.41 46.80
N ILE A 191 -8.13 3.26 47.27
CA ILE A 191 -8.56 4.48 46.59
C ILE A 191 -7.89 5.71 47.20
N TRP A 192 -7.22 6.49 46.35
CA TRP A 192 -6.41 7.63 46.78
C TRP A 192 -6.66 8.84 45.90
N SER A 193 -6.61 10.02 46.52
CA SER A 193 -6.56 11.30 45.83
C SER A 193 -5.12 11.78 45.74
N VAL A 194 -4.64 12.04 44.53
CA VAL A 194 -3.33 12.63 44.25
C VAL A 194 -3.51 14.08 43.82
N GLU A 195 -2.91 15.00 44.55
CA GLU A 195 -2.95 16.45 44.34
C GLU A 195 -1.59 16.95 43.81
N THR A 196 -1.69 17.71 42.73
CA THR A 196 -0.60 18.50 42.15
C THR A 196 -0.93 19.98 42.30
N ILE A 197 0.00 20.87 41.95
CA ILE A 197 -0.23 22.33 41.98
C ILE A 197 -1.45 22.75 41.12
N HIS A 198 -1.80 21.99 40.09
CA HIS A 198 -2.81 22.38 39.10
C HIS A 198 -4.02 21.46 39.01
N SER A 199 -3.98 20.28 39.62
CA SER A 199 -4.98 19.22 39.38
C SER A 199 -5.01 18.23 40.54
N ARG A 200 -6.20 17.68 40.77
CA ARG A 200 -6.46 16.57 41.69
C ARG A 200 -6.96 15.39 40.86
N TRP A 201 -6.48 14.20 41.18
CA TRP A 201 -6.82 12.96 40.48
C TRP A 201 -7.14 11.85 41.48
N VAL A 202 -8.26 11.18 41.29
CA VAL A 202 -8.56 9.94 42.00
C VAL A 202 -7.91 8.76 41.28
N VAL A 203 -7.27 7.90 42.06
CA VAL A 203 -6.61 6.67 41.62
C VAL A 203 -7.19 5.52 42.41
N ASN A 204 -7.56 4.44 41.73
CA ASN A 204 -7.97 3.19 42.34
C ASN A 204 -7.00 2.10 41.87
N LEU A 205 -6.17 1.59 42.79
CA LEU A 205 -5.13 0.61 42.45
C LEU A 205 -5.71 -0.78 42.18
N ASP A 206 -6.81 -1.16 42.84
CA ASP A 206 -7.44 -2.47 42.67
C ASP A 206 -8.03 -2.63 41.27
N SER A 207 -8.77 -1.63 40.80
CA SER A 207 -9.33 -1.58 39.44
C SER A 207 -8.32 -1.11 38.39
N ARG A 208 -7.11 -0.71 38.79
CA ARG A 208 -6.05 -0.17 37.91
C ARG A 208 -6.52 1.03 37.09
N THR A 209 -7.23 1.95 37.72
CA THR A 209 -7.80 3.14 37.07
C THR A 209 -7.27 4.44 37.68
N CYS A 210 -7.17 5.47 36.86
CA CYS A 210 -6.91 6.83 37.29
C CYS A 210 -7.72 7.82 36.45
N GLU A 211 -8.25 8.88 37.07
CA GLU A 211 -8.99 9.93 36.36
C GLU A 211 -8.17 10.64 35.26
N CYS A 212 -6.84 10.52 35.27
CA CYS A 212 -6.00 11.02 34.18
C CYS A 212 -6.14 10.21 32.88
N MET A 213 -6.77 9.03 32.91
CA MET A 213 -7.02 8.09 31.80
C MET A 213 -5.78 7.45 31.17
N VAL A 214 -4.57 7.86 31.56
CA VAL A 214 -3.31 7.33 31.01
C VAL A 214 -3.22 5.82 31.24
N TRP A 215 -3.50 5.36 32.46
CA TRP A 215 -3.36 3.93 32.81
C TRP A 215 -4.33 3.04 32.04
N GLN A 216 -5.57 3.47 31.92
CA GLN A 216 -6.60 2.74 31.22
C GLN A 216 -6.28 2.60 29.73
N LEU A 217 -5.73 3.67 29.12
CA LEU A 217 -5.43 3.70 27.69
C LEU A 217 -4.09 3.04 27.32
N SER A 218 -3.04 3.20 28.12
CA SER A 218 -1.72 2.63 27.84
C SER A 218 -1.54 1.22 28.43
N GLY A 219 -2.34 0.84 29.43
CA GLY A 219 -2.11 -0.38 30.20
C GLY A 219 -0.88 -0.34 31.12
N MET A 220 -0.21 0.82 31.25
CA MET A 220 0.91 1.04 32.16
C MET A 220 0.53 2.02 33.28
N PRO A 221 0.97 1.83 34.53
CA PRO A 221 0.67 2.77 35.61
C PRO A 221 1.12 4.19 35.25
N CYS A 222 0.20 5.14 35.36
CA CYS A 222 0.49 6.56 35.18
C CYS A 222 1.37 7.11 36.33
N VAL A 223 1.83 8.36 36.22
CA VAL A 223 2.64 8.99 37.28
C VAL A 223 1.95 8.99 38.65
N ASN A 224 0.63 9.24 38.70
CA ASN A 224 -0.16 9.24 39.95
C ASN A 224 -0.23 7.83 40.56
N ALA A 225 -0.44 6.81 39.73
CA ALA A 225 -0.46 5.43 40.17
C ALA A 225 0.92 4.95 40.62
N SER A 226 1.96 5.32 39.88
CA SER A 226 3.35 4.98 40.18
C SER A 226 3.76 5.50 41.56
N LEU A 227 3.41 6.76 41.87
CA LEU A 227 3.59 7.34 43.21
C LEU A 227 2.99 6.42 44.29
N LEU A 228 1.72 6.04 44.14
CA LEU A 228 1.01 5.28 45.17
C LEU A 228 1.59 3.87 45.31
N ILE A 229 1.84 3.18 44.20
CA ILE A 229 2.47 1.85 44.18
C ILE A 229 3.81 1.88 44.94
N ASP A 230 4.67 2.85 44.63
CA ASP A 230 5.96 2.98 45.29
C ASP A 230 5.82 3.31 46.79
N LYS A 231 4.86 4.16 47.17
CA LYS A 231 4.61 4.50 48.59
C LYS A 231 4.03 3.34 49.38
N GLN A 232 3.24 2.47 48.75
CA GLN A 232 2.76 1.22 49.33
C GLN A 232 3.83 0.10 49.33
N ARG A 233 5.02 0.37 48.77
CA ARG A 233 6.11 -0.61 48.59
C ARG A 233 5.69 -1.82 47.77
N TRP A 234 4.77 -1.62 46.83
CA TRP A 234 4.33 -2.66 45.89
C TRP A 234 5.25 -2.72 44.67
N ASN A 235 5.26 -3.86 43.99
CA ASN A 235 6.06 -4.02 42.78
C ASN A 235 5.36 -3.30 41.59
N TRP A 236 5.99 -2.28 41.03
CA TRP A 236 5.46 -1.58 39.85
C TRP A 236 5.30 -2.49 38.62
N GLY A 237 6.18 -3.48 38.48
CA GLY A 237 6.14 -4.45 37.38
C GLY A 237 4.91 -5.36 37.41
N SER A 238 4.33 -5.62 38.58
CA SER A 238 3.11 -6.46 38.69
C SER A 238 1.85 -5.77 38.16
N TYR A 239 1.95 -4.50 37.77
CA TYR A 239 0.84 -3.71 37.23
C TYR A 239 0.92 -3.52 35.71
N ILE A 240 1.79 -4.28 35.04
CA ILE A 240 2.07 -4.21 33.59
C ILE A 240 1.70 -5.55 32.91
N ASP A 241 0.69 -6.26 33.42
CA ASP A 241 0.29 -7.57 32.88
C ASP A 241 0.04 -7.57 31.37
N THR A 242 -0.43 -6.44 30.82
CA THR A 242 -0.61 -6.21 29.38
C THR A 242 0.65 -6.48 28.55
N TYR A 243 1.84 -6.33 29.15
CA TYR A 243 3.13 -6.47 28.46
C TYR A 243 4.02 -7.55 29.09
N LYS A 244 3.44 -8.42 29.94
CA LYS A 244 4.17 -9.52 30.58
C LYS A 244 4.63 -10.57 29.56
N ASP A 245 3.84 -10.77 28.53
CA ASP A 245 4.10 -11.79 27.53
C ASP A 245 5.20 -11.31 26.58
N HIS A 246 6.27 -12.10 26.51
CA HIS A 246 7.35 -11.85 25.57
C HIS A 246 7.06 -12.63 24.29
N ILE A 247 7.10 -11.94 23.15
CA ILE A 247 7.22 -12.62 21.87
C ILE A 247 8.64 -13.18 21.81
N THR A 248 8.78 -14.46 22.17
CA THR A 248 10.04 -15.17 21.99
C THR A 248 10.30 -15.27 20.49
N PRO A 249 11.40 -14.71 19.98
CA PRO A 249 11.71 -14.81 18.57
C PRO A 249 11.94 -16.28 18.22
N PHE A 250 11.31 -16.75 17.13
CA PHE A 250 11.47 -18.10 16.57
C PHE A 250 12.89 -18.63 16.75
N SER A 251 13.07 -19.53 17.71
CA SER A 251 14.32 -20.20 17.97
C SER A 251 14.67 -21.11 16.77
N HIS A 252 15.91 -21.59 16.68
CA HIS A 252 16.26 -22.60 15.67
C HIS A 252 15.22 -23.73 15.75
N MET A 253 14.86 -24.39 14.65
CA MET A 253 13.75 -25.37 14.60
C MET A 253 13.84 -26.44 15.71
N SER A 254 15.05 -26.70 16.21
CA SER A 254 15.38 -27.62 17.30
C SER A 254 15.04 -27.15 18.72
N THR A 255 14.59 -25.91 18.90
CA THR A 255 14.33 -25.27 20.23
C THR A 255 12.87 -24.87 20.39
N TRP A 256 11.99 -25.50 19.62
CA TRP A 256 10.55 -25.37 19.75
C TRP A 256 10.11 -26.32 20.87
N ASP A 257 9.68 -25.80 22.02
CA ASP A 257 9.10 -26.61 23.09
C ASP A 257 7.86 -27.32 22.53
N ASN A 258 7.98 -28.60 22.19
CA ASN A 258 6.92 -29.48 21.72
C ASN A 258 5.84 -28.78 20.87
N VAL A 259 6.26 -27.97 19.88
CA VAL A 259 5.47 -27.93 18.65
C VAL A 259 5.57 -29.36 18.16
N GLN A 260 4.46 -30.10 18.28
CA GLN A 260 4.30 -31.46 17.81
C GLN A 260 5.20 -31.63 16.59
N SER A 261 6.08 -32.65 16.62
CA SER A 261 6.92 -33.05 15.48
C SER A 261 6.17 -32.71 14.21
N PRO A 262 6.75 -31.95 13.25
CA PRO A 262 6.02 -31.34 12.14
C PRO A 262 4.99 -32.35 11.69
N SER A 263 3.71 -32.00 11.85
CA SER A 263 2.65 -33.01 11.77
C SER A 263 2.93 -33.86 10.54
N PRO A 264 2.71 -35.19 10.56
CA PRO A 264 2.95 -36.02 9.39
C PRO A 264 2.36 -35.37 8.11
N GLN A 265 1.25 -34.65 8.27
CA GLN A 265 0.66 -33.78 7.28
C GLN A 265 1.57 -32.66 6.75
N LEU A 266 2.20 -31.82 7.59
CA LEU A 266 3.12 -30.78 7.13
C LEU A 266 4.32 -31.34 6.36
N GLY A 267 4.86 -32.49 6.79
CA GLY A 267 5.92 -33.18 6.06
C GLY A 267 5.47 -33.68 4.68
N LEU A 268 4.26 -34.26 4.62
CA LEU A 268 3.63 -34.68 3.38
C LEU A 268 3.32 -33.49 2.45
N ASP A 269 2.85 -32.36 3.00
CA ASP A 269 2.53 -31.15 2.24
C ASP A 269 3.79 -30.54 1.63
N VAL A 270 4.89 -30.46 2.40
CA VAL A 270 6.18 -29.99 1.88
C VAL A 270 6.70 -30.91 0.77
N ALA A 271 6.60 -32.24 0.95
CA ALA A 271 7.00 -33.20 -0.08
C ALA A 271 6.14 -33.07 -1.35
N HIS A 272 4.82 -32.91 -1.18
CA HIS A 272 3.88 -32.70 -2.28
C HIS A 272 4.17 -31.41 -3.04
N LEU A 273 4.41 -30.31 -2.33
CA LEU A 273 4.76 -29.01 -2.92
C LEU A 273 6.10 -29.06 -3.65
N LYS A 274 7.12 -29.72 -3.09
CA LYS A 274 8.39 -29.94 -3.78
C LYS A 274 8.21 -30.71 -5.09
N LYS A 275 7.40 -31.78 -5.07
CA LYS A 275 7.09 -32.56 -6.28
C LYS A 275 6.32 -31.72 -7.32
N LYS A 276 5.40 -30.87 -6.89
CA LYS A 276 4.72 -29.92 -7.80
C LYS A 276 5.66 -28.89 -8.39
N ILE A 277 6.56 -28.32 -7.58
CA ILE A 277 7.58 -27.38 -8.07
C ILE A 277 8.47 -28.04 -9.11
N GLU A 278 8.91 -29.29 -8.87
CA GLU A 278 9.71 -30.05 -9.83
C GLU A 278 8.93 -30.32 -11.13
N SER A 279 7.67 -30.77 -11.04
CA SER A 279 6.81 -30.99 -12.21
C SER A 279 6.61 -29.71 -13.03
N HIS A 280 6.25 -28.59 -12.40
CA HIS A 280 6.06 -27.32 -13.09
C HIS A 280 7.36 -26.73 -13.63
N SER A 281 8.49 -26.98 -12.96
CA SER A 281 9.80 -26.59 -13.47
C SER A 281 10.15 -27.37 -14.73
N LEU A 282 9.85 -28.67 -14.76
CA LEU A 282 10.02 -29.51 -15.94
C LEU A 282 9.11 -29.06 -17.08
N GLU A 283 7.82 -28.84 -16.82
CA GLU A 283 6.85 -28.33 -17.80
C GLU A 283 7.30 -27.00 -18.39
N LYS A 284 7.73 -26.06 -17.53
CA LYS A 284 8.27 -24.78 -17.97
C LYS A 284 9.49 -24.97 -18.88
N LEU A 285 10.44 -25.81 -18.49
CA LEU A 285 11.63 -26.09 -19.30
C LEU A 285 11.26 -26.75 -20.64
N CYS A 286 10.24 -27.60 -20.68
CA CYS A 286 9.72 -28.18 -21.92
C CYS A 286 9.12 -27.11 -22.83
N TYR A 287 8.28 -26.22 -22.30
CA TYR A 287 7.70 -25.10 -23.08
C TYR A 287 8.78 -24.12 -23.54
N GLU A 288 9.74 -23.77 -22.68
CA GLU A 288 10.88 -22.93 -23.06
C GLU A 288 11.73 -23.62 -24.13
N ALA A 289 12.01 -24.92 -24.01
CA ALA A 289 12.74 -25.66 -25.04
C ALA A 289 11.98 -25.68 -26.37
N GLN A 290 10.68 -25.96 -26.35
CA GLN A 290 9.85 -25.97 -27.55
C GLN A 290 9.82 -24.58 -28.21
N ILE A 291 9.51 -23.54 -27.44
CA ILE A 291 9.26 -22.21 -28.00
C ILE A 291 10.56 -21.45 -28.32
N LEU A 292 11.59 -21.56 -27.47
CA LEU A 292 12.87 -20.85 -27.67
C LEU A 292 13.78 -21.56 -28.68
N ARG A 293 13.69 -22.90 -28.81
CA ARG A 293 14.55 -23.65 -29.76
C ARG A 293 13.88 -23.88 -31.11
N ASP A 294 12.55 -24.06 -31.17
CA ASP A 294 11.83 -24.13 -32.45
C ASP A 294 11.41 -22.73 -32.92
N ARG A 295 12.39 -21.99 -33.47
CA ARG A 295 12.12 -20.70 -34.12
C ARG A 295 11.07 -20.82 -35.24
N ALA A 296 10.98 -21.96 -35.91
CA ALA A 296 10.05 -22.14 -37.01
C ALA A 296 8.60 -22.22 -36.50
N PHE A 297 8.35 -22.74 -35.30
CA PHE A 297 7.04 -22.71 -34.67
C PHE A 297 6.59 -21.27 -34.39
N LEU A 298 7.42 -20.48 -33.70
CA LEU A 298 7.08 -19.09 -33.37
C LEU A 298 6.90 -18.23 -34.62
N GLN A 299 7.74 -18.40 -35.64
CA GLN A 299 7.63 -17.72 -36.92
C GLN A 299 6.34 -18.09 -37.68
N ARG A 300 5.91 -19.36 -37.63
CA ARG A 300 4.62 -19.80 -38.19
C ARG A 300 3.44 -19.17 -37.45
N ALA A 301 3.49 -19.12 -36.12
CA ALA A 301 2.46 -18.47 -35.31
C ALA A 301 2.36 -16.97 -35.63
N LEU A 302 3.50 -16.26 -35.68
CA LEU A 302 3.56 -14.85 -36.08
C LEU A 302 3.03 -14.63 -37.50
N SER A 303 3.35 -15.52 -38.44
CA SER A 303 2.85 -15.44 -39.82
C SER A 303 1.34 -15.64 -39.90
N PHE A 304 0.78 -16.56 -39.11
CA PHE A 304 -0.67 -16.77 -39.02
C PHE A 304 -1.38 -15.52 -38.50
N TYR A 305 -0.91 -14.96 -37.39
CA TYR A 305 -1.52 -13.77 -36.81
C TYR A 305 -1.30 -12.51 -37.66
N LYS A 306 -0.19 -12.42 -38.39
CA LYS A 306 0.01 -11.40 -39.41
C LYS A 306 -1.04 -11.52 -40.52
N LEU A 307 -1.27 -12.72 -41.04
CA LEU A 307 -2.32 -12.96 -42.04
C LEU A 307 -3.69 -12.55 -41.52
N MET A 308 -4.01 -12.91 -40.28
CA MET A 308 -5.29 -12.56 -39.67
C MET A 308 -5.45 -11.05 -39.46
N VAL A 309 -4.41 -10.34 -39.03
CA VAL A 309 -4.40 -8.86 -38.93
C VAL A 309 -4.57 -8.19 -40.29
N VAL A 310 -3.85 -8.67 -41.31
CA VAL A 310 -3.99 -8.17 -42.70
C VAL A 310 -5.40 -8.44 -43.23
N TRP A 311 -5.98 -9.61 -42.92
CA TRP A 311 -7.34 -9.94 -43.31
C TRP A 311 -8.37 -9.02 -42.64
N LEU A 312 -8.25 -8.77 -41.33
CA LEU A 312 -9.11 -7.82 -40.60
C LEU A 312 -9.03 -6.41 -41.20
N VAL A 313 -7.83 -5.97 -41.61
CA VAL A 313 -7.65 -4.70 -42.33
C VAL A 313 -8.32 -4.73 -43.70
N GLY A 314 -8.26 -5.86 -44.41
CA GLY A 314 -8.97 -6.08 -45.66
C GLY A 314 -10.48 -5.91 -45.52
N VAL A 315 -11.07 -6.45 -44.44
CA VAL A 315 -12.50 -6.32 -44.14
C VAL A 315 -12.92 -4.85 -43.99
N VAL A 316 -12.05 -3.99 -43.46
CA VAL A 316 -12.34 -2.54 -43.33
C VAL A 316 -12.01 -1.72 -44.58
N GLY A 317 -11.59 -2.36 -45.68
CA GLY A 317 -11.30 -1.71 -46.95
C GLY A 317 -9.82 -1.33 -47.17
N GLY A 318 -8.91 -1.97 -46.44
CA GLY A 318 -7.46 -1.85 -46.58
C GLY A 318 -6.80 -0.86 -45.62
N TYR A 319 -5.48 -0.69 -45.73
CA TYR A 319 -4.68 0.24 -44.92
C TYR A 319 -4.96 1.71 -45.30
N LYS A 320 -6.11 2.23 -44.84
CA LYS A 320 -6.56 3.62 -45.05
C LYS A 320 -6.72 4.34 -43.73
N ILE A 321 -6.15 5.54 -43.64
CA ILE A 321 -6.29 6.46 -42.51
C ILE A 321 -6.79 7.81 -43.06
N PRO A 322 -7.87 8.41 -42.51
CA PRO A 322 -8.69 7.90 -41.41
C PRO A 322 -9.52 6.67 -41.81
N LEU A 323 -9.91 5.86 -40.80
CA LEU A 323 -10.82 4.73 -40.99
C LEU A 323 -12.19 5.21 -41.50
N PRO A 324 -12.96 4.36 -42.21
CA PRO A 324 -14.33 4.66 -42.58
C PRO A 324 -15.17 5.09 -41.36
N PRO A 325 -16.11 6.03 -41.51
CA PRO A 325 -16.88 6.58 -40.39
C PRO A 325 -17.80 5.54 -39.73
N THR A 326 -18.19 4.49 -40.47
CA THR A 326 -19.00 3.38 -39.96
C THR A 326 -18.18 2.09 -40.00
N CYS A 327 -18.11 1.39 -38.87
CA CYS A 327 -17.49 0.07 -38.81
C CYS A 327 -18.31 -0.95 -39.63
N PRO A 328 -17.69 -1.65 -40.60
CA PRO A 328 -18.38 -2.72 -41.34
C PRO A 328 -18.89 -3.80 -40.39
N MET A 329 -20.10 -4.32 -40.66
CA MET A 329 -20.73 -5.32 -39.81
C MET A 329 -19.90 -6.60 -39.71
N GLU A 330 -19.18 -6.94 -40.79
CA GLU A 330 -18.26 -8.06 -40.88
C GLU A 330 -17.06 -7.92 -39.93
N PHE A 331 -16.60 -6.70 -39.66
CA PHE A 331 -15.56 -6.47 -38.66
C PHE A 331 -16.17 -6.46 -37.26
N ALA A 332 -17.30 -5.76 -37.08
CA ALA A 332 -17.96 -5.60 -35.79
C ALA A 332 -18.44 -6.92 -35.18
N CYS A 333 -18.69 -7.97 -35.98
CA CYS A 333 -19.07 -9.29 -35.50
C CYS A 333 -17.89 -10.20 -35.15
N MET A 334 -16.65 -9.76 -35.40
CA MET A 334 -15.46 -10.56 -35.09
C MET A 334 -15.20 -10.62 -33.59
N PRO A 335 -14.84 -11.79 -33.04
CA PRO A 335 -14.49 -11.90 -31.63
C PRO A 335 -13.23 -11.09 -31.28
N GLU A 336 -13.24 -10.43 -30.12
CA GLU A 336 -12.09 -9.64 -29.64
C GLU A 336 -10.80 -10.47 -29.50
N HIS A 337 -10.91 -11.77 -29.19
CA HIS A 337 -9.76 -12.65 -29.01
C HIS A 337 -8.89 -12.79 -30.27
N PHE A 338 -9.44 -12.52 -31.46
CA PHE A 338 -8.64 -12.50 -32.68
C PHE A 338 -7.52 -11.46 -32.54
N VAL A 339 -7.87 -10.24 -32.14
CA VAL A 339 -6.87 -9.20 -31.91
C VAL A 339 -6.10 -9.49 -30.62
N GLU A 340 -6.77 -9.95 -29.56
CA GLU A 340 -6.10 -10.19 -28.27
C GLU A 340 -4.96 -11.20 -28.38
N ASP A 341 -5.20 -12.36 -29.00
CA ASP A 341 -4.23 -13.45 -29.10
C ASP A 341 -3.02 -13.05 -29.95
N ALA A 342 -3.24 -12.30 -31.03
CA ALA A 342 -2.15 -11.76 -31.85
C ALA A 342 -1.22 -10.86 -31.02
N PHE A 343 -1.81 -10.01 -30.19
CA PHE A 343 -1.07 -9.02 -29.40
C PHE A 343 -0.38 -9.66 -28.19
N GLU A 344 -1.02 -10.67 -27.58
CA GLU A 344 -0.40 -11.50 -26.55
C GLU A 344 0.83 -12.25 -27.10
N LEU A 345 0.71 -12.80 -28.31
CA LEU A 345 1.83 -13.44 -28.99
C LEU A 345 2.95 -12.43 -29.29
N LEU A 346 2.64 -11.21 -29.73
CA LEU A 346 3.64 -10.17 -29.97
C LEU A 346 4.37 -9.75 -28.71
N ILE A 347 3.65 -9.59 -27.58
CA ILE A 347 4.27 -9.33 -26.28
C ILE A 347 5.22 -10.48 -25.96
N PHE A 348 4.73 -11.72 -25.98
CA PHE A 348 5.52 -12.92 -25.71
C PHE A 348 6.78 -13.02 -26.61
N ALA A 349 6.61 -12.85 -27.91
CA ALA A 349 7.71 -12.91 -28.88
C ALA A 349 8.75 -11.81 -28.65
N SER A 350 8.31 -10.61 -28.25
CA SER A 350 9.21 -9.50 -27.87
C SER A 350 10.01 -9.78 -26.59
N GLN A 351 9.55 -10.70 -25.72
CA GLN A 351 10.33 -11.14 -24.54
C GLN A 351 11.34 -12.23 -24.88
N THR A 352 11.24 -12.80 -26.08
CA THR A 352 12.09 -13.91 -26.53
C THR A 352 13.29 -13.38 -27.32
N PRO A 353 14.54 -13.67 -26.91
CA PRO A 353 15.73 -13.18 -27.60
C PRO A 353 15.74 -13.58 -29.08
N LYS A 354 15.88 -12.58 -29.97
CA LYS A 354 15.98 -12.76 -31.43
C LYS A 354 14.76 -13.44 -32.09
N ALA A 355 13.61 -13.51 -31.41
CA ALA A 355 12.40 -14.10 -31.98
C ALA A 355 11.83 -13.29 -33.14
N LEU A 356 11.91 -11.96 -33.04
CA LEU A 356 11.39 -11.02 -34.05
C LEU A 356 12.42 -10.67 -35.13
N ASP A 357 13.67 -11.14 -35.01
CA ASP A 357 14.72 -10.86 -35.99
C ASP A 357 14.33 -11.41 -37.37
N GLY A 358 14.29 -10.54 -38.37
CA GLY A 358 13.94 -10.88 -39.75
C GLY A 358 12.43 -11.03 -40.03
N PHE A 359 11.56 -10.82 -39.03
CA PHE A 359 10.11 -10.78 -39.24
C PHE A 359 9.64 -9.36 -39.57
N LEU A 360 8.79 -9.22 -40.59
CA LEU A 360 8.24 -7.93 -41.02
C LEU A 360 7.04 -7.53 -40.16
N LEU A 361 7.27 -6.57 -39.27
CA LEU A 361 6.31 -6.07 -38.26
C LEU A 361 5.45 -4.90 -38.75
N ASP A 362 5.68 -4.38 -39.95
CA ASP A 362 4.99 -3.22 -40.52
C ASP A 362 3.47 -3.37 -40.50
N ASP A 363 2.95 -4.55 -40.86
CA ASP A 363 1.50 -4.83 -40.88
C ASP A 363 0.85 -4.74 -39.49
N PHE A 364 1.58 -5.16 -38.45
CA PHE A 364 1.14 -5.05 -37.06
C PHE A 364 1.19 -3.59 -36.60
N LEU A 365 2.27 -2.86 -36.90
CA LEU A 365 2.37 -1.44 -36.57
C LEU A 365 1.26 -0.63 -37.27
N ASN A 366 0.97 -0.93 -38.53
CA ASN A 366 -0.10 -0.30 -39.28
C ASN A 366 -1.46 -0.55 -38.62
N PHE A 367 -1.74 -1.79 -38.22
CA PHE A 367 -2.95 -2.13 -37.50
C PHE A 367 -3.05 -1.36 -36.18
N ILE A 368 -1.98 -1.33 -35.39
CA ILE A 368 -1.90 -0.59 -34.13
C ILE A 368 -2.27 0.89 -34.35
N ILE A 369 -1.64 1.53 -35.33
CA ILE A 369 -1.89 2.95 -35.63
C ILE A 369 -3.33 3.18 -36.10
N MET A 370 -3.92 2.28 -36.89
CA MET A 370 -5.29 2.41 -37.37
C MET A 370 -6.33 2.29 -36.26
N PHE A 371 -6.16 1.33 -35.34
CA PHE A 371 -7.25 0.93 -34.42
C PHE A 371 -7.08 1.38 -32.97
N MET A 372 -5.87 1.78 -32.53
CA MET A 372 -5.60 2.18 -31.14
C MET A 372 -6.55 3.28 -30.62
N VAL A 373 -7.04 4.16 -31.50
CA VAL A 373 -7.86 5.32 -31.11
C VAL A 373 -9.21 5.36 -31.82
N SER A 374 -9.72 4.16 -32.10
CA SER A 374 -10.92 3.94 -32.89
C SER A 374 -11.93 3.13 -32.07
N PRO A 375 -12.59 3.74 -31.05
CA PRO A 375 -13.56 3.05 -30.18
C PRO A 375 -14.77 2.49 -30.95
N GLU A 376 -15.07 3.06 -32.12
CA GLU A 376 -16.12 2.56 -33.03
C GLU A 376 -15.79 1.19 -33.64
N TYR A 377 -14.50 0.83 -33.71
CA TYR A 377 -14.02 -0.45 -34.23
C TYR A 377 -13.62 -1.39 -33.09
N ILE A 378 -12.82 -0.92 -32.14
CA ILE A 378 -12.40 -1.71 -30.97
C ILE A 378 -12.91 -1.01 -29.71
N ARG A 379 -14.05 -1.46 -29.21
CA ARG A 379 -14.73 -0.85 -28.06
C ARG A 379 -13.95 -1.04 -26.75
N ASN A 380 -13.35 -2.21 -26.56
CA ASN A 380 -12.61 -2.55 -25.36
C ASN A 380 -11.36 -1.66 -25.18
N PRO A 381 -11.33 -0.78 -24.15
CA PRO A 381 -10.20 0.10 -23.92
C PRO A 381 -8.92 -0.65 -23.50
N TYR A 382 -9.05 -1.79 -22.83
CA TYR A 382 -7.90 -2.61 -22.41
C TYR A 382 -7.19 -3.25 -23.59
N LEU A 383 -7.94 -3.70 -24.59
CA LEU A 383 -7.37 -4.23 -25.82
C LEU A 383 -6.62 -3.15 -26.60
N ARG A 384 -7.16 -1.92 -26.66
CA ARG A 384 -6.47 -0.76 -27.23
C ARG A 384 -5.22 -0.37 -26.44
N ALA A 385 -5.26 -0.48 -25.11
CA ALA A 385 -4.10 -0.29 -24.24
C ALA A 385 -3.03 -1.36 -24.43
N LYS A 386 -3.40 -2.63 -24.64
CA LYS A 386 -2.48 -3.73 -24.95
C LYS A 386 -1.66 -3.45 -26.22
N MET A 387 -2.21 -2.67 -27.16
CA MET A 387 -1.45 -2.21 -28.33
C MET A 387 -0.27 -1.31 -27.95
N VAL A 388 -0.42 -0.46 -26.94
CA VAL A 388 0.68 0.38 -26.42
C VAL A 388 1.72 -0.49 -25.71
N GLU A 389 1.29 -1.53 -25.01
CA GLU A 389 2.20 -2.48 -24.36
C GLU A 389 3.10 -3.21 -25.38
N VAL A 390 2.53 -3.62 -26.52
CA VAL A 390 3.32 -4.16 -27.66
C VAL A 390 4.38 -3.15 -28.12
N LEU A 391 4.00 -1.90 -28.34
CA LEU A 391 4.94 -0.86 -28.77
C LEU A 391 6.05 -0.62 -27.74
N ASN A 392 5.74 -0.67 -26.44
CA ASN A 392 6.74 -0.58 -25.39
C ASN A 392 7.76 -1.72 -25.42
N CYS A 393 7.30 -2.93 -25.73
CA CYS A 393 8.20 -4.08 -25.87
C CYS A 393 9.17 -3.91 -27.05
N TRP A 394 8.79 -3.14 -28.07
CA TRP A 394 9.61 -2.85 -29.25
C TRP A 394 10.61 -1.70 -29.06
N MET A 395 10.58 -0.99 -27.93
CA MET A 395 11.54 0.08 -27.62
C MET A 395 12.94 -0.49 -27.30
N PRO A 396 14.03 0.06 -27.87
CA PRO A 396 15.40 -0.45 -27.68
C PRO A 396 15.89 -0.48 -26.23
N HIS A 397 15.51 0.51 -25.42
CA HIS A 397 15.93 0.61 -24.01
C HIS A 397 15.24 -0.42 -23.09
N ARG A 398 14.20 -1.09 -23.57
CA ARG A 398 13.50 -2.16 -22.86
C ARG A 398 14.00 -3.51 -23.37
N ARG A 399 13.52 -3.91 -24.55
CA ARG A 399 13.72 -5.25 -25.12
C ARG A 399 13.76 -5.25 -26.66
N GLY A 400 13.57 -4.08 -27.28
CA GLY A 400 13.59 -3.92 -28.72
C GLY A 400 14.99 -4.13 -29.32
N SER A 401 15.02 -4.47 -30.60
CA SER A 401 16.23 -4.60 -31.40
C SER A 401 16.40 -3.37 -32.32
N ALA A 402 17.53 -3.29 -33.03
CA ALA A 402 17.71 -2.28 -34.07
C ALA A 402 16.63 -2.34 -35.16
N SER A 403 16.07 -3.54 -35.43
CA SER A 403 15.00 -3.71 -36.42
C SER A 403 13.62 -3.25 -35.92
N THR A 404 13.37 -3.24 -34.61
CA THR A 404 12.15 -2.65 -34.06
C THR A 404 12.29 -1.13 -33.87
N ALA A 405 13.51 -0.63 -33.63
CA ALA A 405 13.78 0.80 -33.58
C ALA A 405 13.42 1.52 -34.90
N SER A 406 13.74 0.90 -36.04
CA SER A 406 13.45 1.47 -37.37
C SER A 406 11.95 1.67 -37.62
N LEU A 407 11.08 0.90 -36.96
CA LEU A 407 9.62 1.10 -37.01
C LEU A 407 9.20 2.43 -36.38
N PHE A 408 9.93 2.92 -35.39
CA PHE A 408 9.66 4.24 -34.82
C PHE A 408 10.35 5.35 -35.61
N GLU A 409 11.53 5.10 -36.17
CA GLU A 409 12.35 6.15 -36.79
C GLU A 409 12.06 6.37 -38.29
N LEU A 410 11.66 5.33 -39.01
CA LEU A 410 11.58 5.33 -40.47
C LEU A 410 10.17 5.08 -41.02
N HIS A 411 9.31 4.39 -40.27
CA HIS A 411 7.99 3.98 -40.77
C HIS A 411 7.05 5.18 -40.97
N GLN A 412 6.52 5.36 -42.18
CA GLN A 412 5.78 6.56 -42.58
C GLN A 412 4.57 6.86 -41.68
N LEU A 413 3.71 5.87 -41.40
CA LEU A 413 2.53 6.09 -40.56
C LEU A 413 2.91 6.36 -39.10
N SER A 414 4.05 5.82 -38.65
CA SER A 414 4.55 6.06 -37.29
C SER A 414 4.87 7.53 -37.14
N LEU A 415 5.69 8.05 -38.05
CA LEU A 415 6.11 9.45 -38.07
C LEU A 415 4.94 10.44 -38.19
N GLN A 416 3.85 10.04 -38.84
CA GLN A 416 2.70 10.90 -39.11
C GLN A 416 1.64 10.87 -37.99
N TYR A 417 1.30 9.69 -37.46
CA TYR A 417 0.10 9.52 -36.64
C TYR A 417 0.38 9.05 -35.21
N LEU A 418 1.54 8.46 -34.91
CA LEU A 418 1.76 7.75 -33.65
C LEU A 418 1.62 8.67 -32.42
N ILE A 419 2.28 9.84 -32.42
CA ILE A 419 2.18 10.80 -31.30
C ILE A 419 0.75 11.26 -31.09
N HIS A 420 0.05 11.64 -32.17
CA HIS A 420 -1.35 12.08 -32.07
C HIS A 420 -2.22 10.99 -31.44
N ASN A 421 -2.04 9.74 -31.87
CA ASN A 421 -2.83 8.62 -31.42
C ASN A 421 -2.59 8.31 -29.93
N ILE A 422 -1.33 8.28 -29.50
CA ILE A 422 -0.98 8.00 -28.10
C ILE A 422 -1.53 9.09 -27.18
N LEU A 423 -1.40 10.37 -27.55
CA LEU A 423 -1.95 11.48 -26.75
C LEU A 423 -3.47 11.41 -26.64
N LYS A 424 -4.17 11.04 -27.71
CA LYS A 424 -5.63 10.91 -27.68
C LYS A 424 -6.07 9.70 -26.85
N LEU A 425 -5.36 8.57 -26.94
CA LEU A 425 -5.64 7.40 -26.10
C LEU A 425 -5.40 7.70 -24.61
N TYR A 426 -4.35 8.45 -24.28
CA TYR A 426 -4.06 8.89 -22.90
C TYR A 426 -5.27 9.59 -22.28
N VAL A 427 -5.82 10.59 -22.99
CA VAL A 427 -7.02 11.32 -22.56
C VAL A 427 -8.20 10.37 -22.41
N GLU A 428 -8.46 9.51 -23.40
CA GLU A 428 -9.57 8.55 -23.31
C GLU A 428 -9.47 7.63 -22.09
N ILE A 429 -8.27 7.14 -21.74
CA ILE A 429 -8.03 6.24 -20.60
C ILE A 429 -8.11 6.97 -19.25
N GLU A 430 -7.60 8.20 -19.17
CA GLU A 430 -7.69 8.99 -17.94
C GLU A 430 -9.14 9.33 -17.57
N PHE A 431 -10.00 9.51 -18.58
CA PHE A 431 -11.43 9.80 -18.37
C PHE A 431 -12.35 8.55 -18.41
N THR A 432 -11.84 7.37 -18.80
CA THR A 432 -12.57 6.10 -18.66
C THR A 432 -12.25 5.45 -17.31
N GLY A 433 -13.03 5.75 -16.26
CA GLY A 433 -12.84 5.02 -15.01
C GLY A 433 -13.80 5.27 -13.86
N SER A 434 -14.78 4.38 -13.72
CA SER A 434 -15.43 4.04 -12.43
C SER A 434 -14.41 3.52 -11.39
N HIS A 435 -14.71 3.68 -10.10
CA HIS A 435 -13.79 3.46 -8.97
C HIS A 435 -13.14 2.06 -8.79
N THR A 436 -13.53 1.04 -9.55
CA THR A 436 -13.05 -0.36 -9.40
C THR A 436 -11.84 -0.72 -10.27
N GLN A 437 -11.40 0.13 -11.20
CA GLN A 437 -10.35 -0.17 -12.21
C GLN A 437 -9.04 0.61 -11.99
N PHE A 438 -8.82 1.12 -10.78
CA PHE A 438 -7.73 2.07 -10.47
C PHE A 438 -6.31 1.55 -10.79
N TYR A 439 -6.02 0.29 -10.48
CA TYR A 439 -4.68 -0.28 -10.66
C TYR A 439 -4.33 -0.53 -12.13
N ASP A 440 -5.31 -0.99 -12.92
CA ASP A 440 -5.12 -1.26 -14.34
C ASP A 440 -4.90 0.04 -15.11
N ASN A 441 -5.66 1.10 -14.78
CA ASN A 441 -5.48 2.42 -15.39
C ASN A 441 -4.08 3.00 -15.12
N PHE A 442 -3.52 2.81 -13.91
CA PHE A 442 -2.18 3.31 -13.61
C PHE A 442 -1.08 2.62 -14.42
N ASN A 443 -1.15 1.29 -14.56
CA ASN A 443 -0.18 0.53 -15.36
C ASN A 443 -0.25 0.93 -16.84
N ILE A 444 -1.45 1.15 -17.36
CA ILE A 444 -1.65 1.58 -18.74
C ILE A 444 -1.11 2.99 -18.97
N LEU A 445 -1.40 3.93 -18.08
CA LEU A 445 -0.89 5.30 -18.18
C LEU A 445 0.63 5.33 -18.05
N HIS A 446 1.23 4.52 -17.16
CA HIS A 446 2.67 4.37 -17.07
C HIS A 446 3.28 3.88 -18.39
N ASN A 447 2.68 2.87 -19.02
CA ASN A 447 3.09 2.39 -20.33
C ASN A 447 3.02 3.50 -21.40
N ILE A 448 1.94 4.29 -21.41
CA ILE A 448 1.80 5.40 -22.36
C ILE A 448 2.88 6.47 -22.14
N VAL A 449 3.10 6.88 -20.90
CA VAL A 449 4.09 7.90 -20.54
C VAL A 449 5.50 7.45 -20.94
N ASP A 450 5.88 6.21 -20.63
CA ASP A 450 7.18 5.65 -21.01
C ASP A 450 7.40 5.67 -22.53
N LEU A 451 6.38 5.30 -23.31
CA LEU A 451 6.45 5.35 -24.77
C LEU A 451 6.64 6.78 -25.27
N LEU A 452 5.90 7.72 -24.70
CA LEU A 452 6.00 9.13 -25.04
C LEU A 452 7.37 9.72 -24.70
N GLU A 453 7.94 9.38 -23.55
CA GLU A 453 9.30 9.79 -23.17
C GLU A 453 10.35 9.30 -24.17
N TYR A 454 10.22 8.05 -24.62
CA TYR A 454 11.09 7.49 -25.66
C TYR A 454 10.91 8.22 -26.99
N LEU A 455 9.68 8.37 -27.48
CA LEU A 455 9.41 9.06 -28.75
C LEU A 455 9.86 10.52 -28.73
N TRP A 456 9.86 11.18 -27.57
CA TRP A 456 10.41 12.53 -27.42
C TRP A 456 11.91 12.60 -27.72
N GLN A 457 12.66 11.51 -27.54
CA GLN A 457 14.08 11.46 -27.89
C GLN A 457 14.30 11.41 -29.41
N ILE A 458 13.32 10.94 -30.18
CA ILE A 458 13.40 10.83 -31.64
C ILE A 458 13.04 12.20 -32.29
N PRO A 459 13.95 12.82 -33.08
CA PRO A 459 13.75 14.18 -33.59
C PRO A 459 12.48 14.40 -34.42
N SER A 460 12.10 13.43 -35.25
CA SER A 460 10.91 13.49 -36.11
C SER A 460 9.62 13.52 -35.29
N HIS A 461 9.50 12.62 -34.30
CA HIS A 461 8.38 12.59 -33.36
C HIS A 461 8.31 13.83 -32.48
N ARG A 462 9.46 14.34 -31.99
CA ARG A 462 9.53 15.61 -31.26
C ARG A 462 9.01 16.78 -32.11
N LYS A 463 9.30 16.80 -33.41
CA LYS A 463 8.77 17.82 -34.32
C LYS A 463 7.26 17.69 -34.48
N ALA A 464 6.73 16.48 -34.66
CA ALA A 464 5.29 16.22 -34.72
C ALA A 464 4.60 16.68 -33.43
N TRP A 465 5.15 16.35 -32.26
CA TRP A 465 4.64 16.79 -30.97
C TRP A 465 4.59 18.32 -30.86
N LYS A 466 5.68 19.01 -31.22
CA LYS A 466 5.70 20.48 -31.23
C LYS A 466 4.71 21.10 -32.21
N GLN A 467 4.40 20.41 -33.31
CA GLN A 467 3.40 20.86 -34.27
C GLN A 467 1.98 20.73 -33.70
N ILE A 468 1.67 19.57 -33.10
CA ILE A 468 0.40 19.32 -32.43
C ILE A 468 0.16 20.36 -31.31
N ALA A 469 1.21 20.72 -30.56
CA ALA A 469 1.16 21.76 -29.53
C ALA A 469 0.88 23.19 -30.04
N LYS A 470 1.13 23.45 -31.32
CA LYS A 470 0.81 24.74 -31.95
C LYS A 470 -0.59 24.78 -32.54
N GLU A 471 -1.06 23.64 -33.05
CA GLU A 471 -2.33 23.54 -33.79
C GLU A 471 -3.54 23.31 -32.88
N LYS A 472 -3.37 22.62 -31.76
CA LYS A 472 -4.45 22.37 -30.79
C LYS A 472 -4.59 23.51 -29.79
N GLU A 473 -5.82 23.86 -29.44
CA GLU A 473 -6.09 24.89 -28.42
C GLU A 473 -5.38 24.57 -27.10
N LYS A 474 -4.92 25.61 -26.39
CA LYS A 474 -4.18 25.50 -25.11
C LYS A 474 -4.88 24.61 -24.06
N GLY A 475 -6.18 24.34 -24.19
CA GLY A 475 -6.98 23.50 -23.29
C GLY A 475 -6.77 21.99 -23.46
N GLU A 476 -6.52 21.48 -24.67
CA GLU A 476 -6.34 20.02 -24.86
C GLU A 476 -5.02 19.52 -24.26
N TYR A 477 -3.99 20.37 -24.24
CA TYR A 477 -2.71 20.10 -23.56
C TYR A 477 -2.75 20.31 -22.05
N LEU A 478 -3.80 20.94 -21.50
CA LEU A 478 -4.00 21.03 -20.04
C LEU A 478 -4.67 19.76 -19.49
N ASN A 479 -5.26 18.93 -20.37
CA ASN A 479 -5.80 17.61 -20.05
C ASN A 479 -4.74 16.49 -20.16
N PHE A 480 -3.54 16.82 -20.66
CA PHE A 480 -2.35 15.97 -20.70
C PHE A 480 -1.35 16.48 -19.66
#